data_AF-A0A2G6MZ58-F1
#
_entry.id   AF-A0A2G6MZ58-F1
#
_cell.length_a   1.000
_cell.length_b   1.000
_cell.length_c   1.000
_cell.angle_alpha   90.00
_cell.angle_beta   90.00
_cell.angle_gamma   90.00
#
_symmetry.space_group_name_H-M   'P 1'
#
loop_
_entity.id
_entity.type
_entity.pdbx_description
1 polymer ?
#
loop_
_entity_poly.entity_id
_entity_poly.type
_entity_poly.pdbx_seq_one_letter_code
_entity_poly.pdbx_strand_id
1 'polypeptide(L)'
;SWDGAPKGKIHKYDVSIAKNYLSEFELGQMQRIVSAYLDMAEMQAMRKIPMTMADWEERLGGFLKLWDREILQDAGKVTAELAKAHAESEFEKYRIIQDRLFESDFDLLLKQIEHKDEE
;
A
#
# COMPACT_ATOMS: atom_id res chain seq x y z
N SER A 1 2.54 -0.65 -6.78
CA SER A 1 2.29 -2.10 -6.93
C SER A 1 3.41 -2.89 -6.30
N TRP A 2 3.24 -4.19 -6.08
CA TRP A 2 4.33 -5.09 -5.65
C TRP A 2 5.32 -5.37 -6.79
N ASP A 3 6.48 -5.95 -6.47
CA ASP A 3 7.63 -6.09 -7.40
C ASP A 3 7.28 -6.88 -8.68
N GLY A 4 6.45 -7.92 -8.56
CA GLY A 4 6.01 -8.76 -9.69
C GLY A 4 4.70 -8.34 -10.37
N ALA A 5 4.08 -7.23 -10.00
CA ALA A 5 2.76 -6.88 -10.52
C ALA A 5 2.76 -6.58 -12.03
N PRO A 6 1.67 -6.87 -12.78
CA PRO A 6 0.42 -7.51 -12.34
C PRO A 6 0.37 -9.04 -12.54
N LYS A 7 1.36 -9.63 -13.23
CA LYS A 7 1.32 -11.05 -13.65
C LYS A 7 2.21 -11.98 -12.83
N GLY A 8 3.18 -11.44 -12.09
CA GLY A 8 4.10 -12.18 -11.25
C GLY A 8 3.49 -12.52 -9.89
N LYS A 9 4.09 -13.52 -9.24
CA LYS A 9 3.70 -13.95 -7.90
C LYS A 9 3.91 -12.83 -6.88
N ILE A 10 3.00 -12.77 -5.91
CA ILE A 10 3.20 -11.98 -4.69
C ILE A 10 4.22 -12.72 -3.83
N HIS A 11 5.22 -12.00 -3.32
CA HIS A 11 6.20 -12.54 -2.39
C HIS A 11 5.90 -12.13 -0.95
N LYS A 12 6.46 -12.89 0.00
CA LYS A 12 6.27 -12.64 1.44
C LYS A 12 6.66 -11.22 1.87
N TYR A 13 7.71 -10.66 1.29
CA TYR A 13 8.16 -9.30 1.61
C TYR A 13 7.19 -8.22 1.14
N ASP A 14 6.46 -8.45 0.03
CA ASP A 14 5.50 -7.50 -0.54
C ASP A 14 4.29 -7.29 0.36
N VAL A 15 3.87 -8.34 1.07
CA VAL A 15 2.65 -8.33 1.91
C VAL A 15 2.79 -7.42 3.12
N SER A 16 4.01 -7.17 3.57
CA SER A 16 4.27 -6.27 4.71
C SER A 16 4.12 -4.78 4.36
N ILE A 17 4.01 -4.43 3.08
CA ILE A 17 3.97 -3.05 2.60
C ILE A 17 2.56 -2.73 2.08
N ALA A 18 1.77 -2.00 2.87
CA ALA A 18 0.39 -1.64 2.50
C ALA A 18 0.30 -0.85 1.18
N LYS A 19 1.25 0.06 0.92
CA LYS A 19 1.30 0.89 -0.30
C LYS A 19 1.32 0.05 -1.58
N ASN A 20 1.84 -1.18 -1.54
CA ASN A 20 1.92 -2.05 -2.71
C ASN A 20 0.55 -2.44 -3.25
N TYR A 21 -0.49 -2.34 -2.42
CA TYR A 21 -1.86 -2.74 -2.73
C TYR A 21 -2.82 -1.54 -2.89
N LEU A 22 -2.28 -0.32 -2.99
CA LEU A 22 -3.08 0.85 -3.37
C LEU A 22 -3.16 0.96 -4.89
N SER A 23 -4.36 1.25 -5.39
CA SER A 23 -4.59 1.61 -6.79
C SER A 23 -3.91 2.94 -7.16
N GLU A 24 -3.73 3.20 -8.45
CA GLU A 24 -3.22 4.49 -8.94
C GLU A 24 -4.10 5.66 -8.47
N PHE A 25 -5.41 5.45 -8.43
CA PHE A 25 -6.36 6.43 -7.93
C PHE A 25 -6.10 6.73 -6.45
N GLU A 26 -6.01 5.71 -5.60
CA GLU A 26 -5.75 5.89 -4.16
C GLU A 26 -4.38 6.50 -3.88
N LEU A 27 -3.35 6.10 -4.63
CA LEU A 27 -2.02 6.73 -4.56
C LEU A 27 -2.08 8.21 -4.94
N GLY A 28 -2.81 8.54 -6.00
CA GLY A 28 -3.04 9.94 -6.41
C GLY A 28 -3.80 10.74 -5.36
N GLN A 29 -4.81 10.15 -4.71
CA GLN A 29 -5.51 10.78 -3.58
C GLN A 29 -4.57 11.01 -2.40
N MET A 30 -3.79 10.00 -2.00
CA MET A 30 -2.82 10.10 -0.92
C MET A 30 -1.79 11.19 -1.19
N GLN A 31 -1.25 11.26 -2.42
CA GLN A 31 -0.31 12.30 -2.82
C GLN A 31 -0.90 13.70 -2.69
N ARG A 32 -2.13 13.92 -3.17
CA ARG A 32 -2.82 15.22 -3.08
C ARG A 32 -3.03 15.66 -1.64
N ILE A 33 -3.43 14.74 -0.76
CA ILE A 33 -3.60 14.99 0.68
C ILE A 33 -2.27 15.42 1.31
N VAL A 34 -1.19 14.68 1.04
CA VAL A 34 0.15 14.98 1.57
C VAL A 34 0.63 16.35 1.07
N SER A 35 0.53 16.64 -0.23
CA SER A 35 0.93 17.92 -0.80
C SER A 35 0.15 19.08 -0.18
N ALA A 36 -1.18 18.99 -0.12
CA ALA A 36 -2.02 20.04 0.48
C ALA A 36 -1.68 20.29 1.97
N TYR A 37 -1.35 19.24 2.72
CA TYR A 37 -0.92 19.37 4.10
C TYR A 37 0.45 20.06 4.23
N LEU A 38 1.41 19.73 3.36
CA LEU A 38 2.71 20.38 3.33
C LEU A 38 2.61 21.86 2.95
N ASP A 39 1.78 22.22 1.97
CA ASP A 39 1.52 23.62 1.60
C ASP A 39 0.95 24.41 2.80
N MET A 40 0.02 23.80 3.54
CA MET A 40 -0.51 24.39 4.78
C MET A 40 0.60 24.59 5.82
N ALA A 41 1.47 23.59 5.99
CA ALA A 41 2.57 23.66 6.95
C ALA A 41 3.58 24.76 6.57
N GLU A 42 3.91 24.89 5.29
CA GLU A 42 4.78 25.93 4.77
C GLU A 42 4.20 27.33 5.04
N MET A 43 2.90 27.54 4.82
CA MET A 43 2.25 28.81 5.14
C MET A 43 2.36 29.18 6.63
N GLN A 44 2.25 28.21 7.54
CA GLN A 44 2.41 28.48 8.98
C GLN A 44 3.87 28.81 9.33
N ALA A 45 4.83 28.10 8.71
CA ALA A 45 6.24 28.37 8.87
C ALA A 45 6.62 29.78 8.37
N MET A 46 6.10 30.20 7.21
CA MET A 46 6.30 31.55 6.67
C MET A 46 5.77 32.64 7.61
N ARG A 47 4.68 32.37 8.32
CA ARG A 47 4.09 33.27 9.33
C ARG A 47 4.87 33.28 10.66
N LYS A 48 5.93 32.48 10.77
CA LYS A 48 6.75 32.33 11.99
C LYS A 48 5.93 31.95 13.21
N ILE A 49 4.88 31.16 13.01
CA ILE A 49 4.07 30.63 14.10
C ILE A 49 4.80 29.38 14.64
N PRO A 50 5.37 29.42 15.86
CA PRO A 50 6.02 28.25 16.42
C PRO A 50 4.96 27.17 16.67
N MET A 51 5.30 25.93 16.31
CA MET A 51 4.43 24.78 16.47
C MET A 51 5.24 23.58 16.99
N THR A 52 4.66 22.84 17.92
CA THR A 52 5.20 21.57 18.42
C THR A 52 4.74 20.40 17.55
N MET A 53 5.38 19.24 17.71
CA MET A 53 4.94 18.02 17.02
C MET A 53 3.52 17.59 17.42
N ALA A 54 3.10 17.85 18.66
CA ALA A 54 1.74 17.59 19.12
C ALA A 54 0.72 18.50 18.41
N ASP A 55 1.05 19.79 18.23
CA ASP A 55 0.17 20.72 17.50
C ASP A 55 0.00 20.31 16.03
N TRP A 56 1.04 19.74 15.41
CA TRP A 56 0.96 19.20 14.06
C TRP A 56 0.08 17.96 13.97
N GLU A 57 0.17 17.06 14.95
CA GLU A 57 -0.69 15.88 15.02
C GLU A 57 -2.18 16.26 15.11
N GLU A 58 -2.52 17.18 16.02
CA GLU A 58 -3.91 17.65 16.18
C GLU A 58 -4.44 18.28 14.89
N ARG A 59 -3.64 19.13 14.24
CA ARG A 59 -4.03 19.75 12.97
C ARG A 59 -4.16 18.77 11.83
N LEU A 60 -3.27 17.78 11.73
CA LEU A 60 -3.39 16.73 10.74
C LEU A 60 -4.69 15.95 10.93
N GLY A 61 -5.04 15.65 12.19
CA GLY A 61 -6.33 15.05 12.51
C GLY A 61 -7.51 15.94 12.07
N GLY A 62 -7.50 17.23 12.39
CA GLY A 62 -8.52 18.16 11.91
C GLY A 62 -8.60 18.20 10.37
N PHE A 63 -7.46 18.24 9.70
CA PHE A 63 -7.34 18.28 8.24
C PHE A 63 -7.98 17.04 7.59
N LEU A 64 -7.68 15.84 8.10
CA LEU A 64 -8.25 14.60 7.58
C LEU A 64 -9.77 14.54 7.79
N LYS A 65 -10.29 14.98 8.95
CA LYS A 65 -11.74 15.06 9.19
C LYS A 65 -12.45 16.01 8.23
N LEU A 66 -11.85 17.17 7.94
CA LEU A 66 -12.40 18.15 6.98
C LEU A 66 -12.51 17.59 5.56
N TRP A 67 -11.69 16.59 5.23
CA TRP A 67 -11.68 15.90 3.94
C TRP A 67 -12.53 14.61 3.96
N ASP A 68 -13.42 14.45 4.94
CA ASP A 68 -14.28 13.28 5.14
C ASP A 68 -13.49 11.96 5.20
N ARG A 69 -12.25 12.01 5.73
CA ARG A 69 -11.43 10.81 5.98
C ARG A 69 -11.58 10.36 7.42
N GLU A 70 -11.77 9.06 7.60
CA GLU A 70 -11.75 8.44 8.91
C GLU A 70 -10.34 8.45 9.48
N ILE A 71 -10.23 8.77 10.77
CA ILE A 71 -8.98 8.73 11.50
C ILE A 71 -8.94 7.47 12.34
N LEU A 72 -7.83 6.76 12.25
CA LEU A 72 -7.55 5.60 13.09
C LEU A 72 -7.47 6.02 14.57
N GLN A 73 -8.54 5.77 15.34
CA GLN A 73 -8.65 6.16 16.75
C GLN A 73 -7.79 5.31 17.68
N ASP A 74 -7.51 4.07 17.26
CA ASP A 74 -6.89 3.03 18.09
C ASP A 74 -5.42 2.77 17.70
N ALA A 75 -4.76 3.79 17.17
CA ALA A 75 -3.36 3.71 16.81
C ALA A 75 -2.51 3.30 18.02
N GLY A 76 -1.59 2.35 17.82
CA GLY A 76 -0.69 1.84 18.87
C GLY A 76 -1.21 0.65 19.67
N LYS A 77 -2.48 0.23 19.53
CA LYS A 77 -2.97 -1.02 20.16
C LYS A 77 -2.33 -2.29 19.56
N VAL A 78 -1.93 -2.22 18.30
CA VAL A 78 -1.28 -3.32 17.56
C VAL A 78 0.12 -2.87 17.18
N THR A 79 1.13 -3.66 17.56
CA THR A 79 2.52 -3.39 17.18
C THR A 79 2.73 -3.69 15.70
N ALA A 80 3.70 -3.01 15.08
CA ALA A 80 4.07 -3.27 13.69
C ALA A 80 4.50 -4.74 13.48
N GLU A 81 5.18 -5.34 14.47
CA GLU A 81 5.58 -6.74 14.45
C GLU A 81 4.39 -7.69 14.43
N LEU A 82 3.36 -7.43 15.25
CA LEU A 82 2.15 -8.24 15.29
C LEU A 82 1.36 -8.14 13.98
N ALA A 83 1.22 -6.91 13.44
CA ALA A 83 0.57 -6.69 12.15
C ALA A 83 1.32 -7.40 11.02
N LYS A 84 2.66 -7.35 11.01
CA LYS A 84 3.49 -8.05 10.04
C LYS A 84 3.35 -9.57 10.15
N ALA A 85 3.41 -10.12 11.36
CA ALA A 85 3.22 -11.55 11.59
C ALA A 85 1.84 -12.03 11.13
N HIS A 86 0.80 -11.23 11.37
CA HIS A 86 -0.54 -11.52 10.88
C HIS A 86 -0.60 -11.52 9.35
N ALA A 87 -0.07 -10.48 8.70
CA ALA A 87 -0.05 -10.37 7.25
C ALA A 87 0.73 -11.53 6.60
N GLU A 88 1.87 -11.92 7.17
CA GLU A 88 2.63 -13.09 6.75
C GLU A 88 1.85 -14.40 6.94
N SER A 89 1.12 -14.56 8.06
CA SER A 89 0.28 -15.73 8.31
C SER A 89 -0.86 -15.86 7.29
N GLU A 90 -1.50 -14.75 6.92
CA GLU A 90 -2.55 -14.77 5.89
C GLU A 90 -1.97 -15.04 4.50
N PHE A 91 -0.78 -14.51 4.22
CA PHE A 91 -0.06 -14.82 2.99
C PHE A 91 0.27 -16.31 2.85
N GLU A 92 0.68 -16.99 3.91
CA GLU A 92 0.96 -18.44 3.85
C GLU A 92 -0.28 -19.26 3.46
N LYS A 93 -1.48 -18.85 3.91
CA LYS A 93 -2.74 -19.46 3.48
C LYS A 93 -3.01 -19.18 2.00
N TYR A 94 -2.81 -17.94 1.59
CA TYR A 94 -3.03 -17.52 0.20
C TYR A 94 -2.01 -18.12 -0.77
N ARG A 95 -0.77 -18.37 -0.34
CA ARG A 95 0.30 -18.92 -1.18
C ARG A 95 -0.11 -20.22 -1.85
N ILE A 96 -0.84 -21.09 -1.13
CA ILE A 96 -1.34 -22.36 -1.66
C ILE A 96 -2.30 -22.13 -2.85
N ILE A 97 -3.13 -21.08 -2.77
CA ILE A 97 -4.05 -20.71 -3.85
C ILE A 97 -3.27 -20.12 -5.02
N GLN A 98 -2.33 -19.21 -4.75
CA GLN A 98 -1.47 -18.59 -5.76
C GLN A 98 -0.66 -19.64 -6.53
N ASP A 99 -0.07 -20.62 -5.85
CA ASP A 99 0.74 -21.66 -6.48
C ASP A 99 -0.08 -22.59 -7.37
N ARG A 100 -1.36 -22.81 -7.06
CA ARG A 100 -2.27 -23.59 -7.92
C ARG A 100 -2.73 -22.83 -9.15
N LEU A 101 -2.89 -21.51 -9.04
CA LEU A 101 -3.36 -20.66 -10.13
C LEU A 101 -2.23 -20.16 -11.03
N PHE A 102 -0.99 -20.27 -10.58
CA PHE A 102 0.14 -19.75 -11.31
C PHE A 102 0.59 -20.71 -12.42
N GLU A 103 0.51 -20.25 -13.67
CA GLU A 103 1.22 -20.87 -14.78
C GLU A 103 2.58 -20.20 -14.95
N SER A 104 3.63 -21.01 -15.05
CA SER A 104 4.98 -20.52 -15.31
C SER A 104 5.07 -19.92 -16.72
N ASP A 105 5.90 -18.90 -16.90
CA ASP A 105 6.23 -18.37 -18.22
C ASP A 105 6.77 -19.46 -19.16
N PHE A 106 7.44 -20.47 -18.60
CA PHE A 106 7.87 -21.66 -19.33
C PHE A 106 6.70 -22.52 -19.82
N ASP A 107 5.70 -22.74 -18.98
CA ASP A 107 4.51 -23.54 -19.33
C ASP A 107 3.68 -22.82 -20.39
N LEU A 108 3.56 -21.48 -20.27
CA LEU A 108 2.94 -20.64 -21.28
C LEU A 108 3.67 -20.72 -22.62
N LEU A 109 5.01 -20.73 -22.60
CA LEU A 109 5.83 -20.79 -23.80
C LEU A 109 5.75 -22.18 -24.47
N LEU A 110 5.70 -23.27 -23.69
CA LEU A 110 5.45 -24.61 -24.22
C LEU A 110 4.11 -24.70 -24.93
N LYS A 111 3.01 -24.22 -24.32
CA LYS A 111 1.69 -24.18 -24.96
C LYS A 111 1.68 -23.37 -26.26
N GLN A 112 2.44 -22.28 -26.31
CA GLN A 112 2.56 -21.47 -27.52
C GLN A 112 3.31 -22.18 -28.65
N ILE A 113 4.30 -23.02 -28.31
CA ILE A 113 5.04 -23.83 -29.29
C ILE A 113 4.15 -24.97 -29.79
N GLU A 114 3.47 -25.70 -28.91
CA GLU A 114 2.54 -26.77 -29.28
C GLU A 114 1.43 -26.27 -30.22
N HIS A 115 0.84 -25.10 -29.93
CA HIS A 115 -0.16 -24.49 -30.82
C HIS A 115 0.39 -24.07 -32.19
N LYS A 116 1.70 -23.83 -32.32
CA LYS A 116 2.34 -23.45 -33.58
C LYS A 116 2.72 -24.63 -34.46
N ASP A 117 2.93 -25.80 -33.85
CA ASP A 117 3.23 -27.04 -34.57
C ASP A 117 1.94 -27.74 -35.07
N GLU A 118 0.77 -27.35 -34.56
CA GLU A 118 -0.55 -27.83 -34.98
C GLU A 118 -1.21 -26.97 -36.11
N GLU A 119 -0.67 -25.79 -36.43
CA GLU A 119 -1.05 -24.94 -37.60
C GLU A 119 -0.18 -25.21 -38.84
#